data_AF-A0A956L6E0-F1
#
_entry.id   AF-A0A956L6E0-F1
#
_cell.length_a   1.000
_cell.length_b   1.000
_cell.length_c   1.000
_cell.angle_alpha   90.00
_cell.angle_beta   90.00
_cell.angle_gamma   90.00
#
_symmetry.space_group_name_H-M   'P 1'
#
loop_
_entity.id
_entity.type
_entity.pdbx_description
1 polymer ?
#
loop_
_entity_poly.entity_id
_entity_poly.type
_entity_poly.pdbx_seq_one_letter_code
_entity_poly.pdbx_strand_id
1 'polypeptide(L)'
;RDARVPDAAWIEAPPGPARTPDLEALANVRSSPYRAFVRDTALRRIPRRSMRRNALLALGNRAGPLDAAERRAVDQAEADDDPQIRAAAQRARQRREGG
;
A
#
# COMPACT_ATOMS: atom_id res chain seq x y z
N ARG A 1 -4.97 -15.24 14.68
CA ARG A 1 -3.60 -14.89 15.15
C ARG A 1 -3.72 -13.68 16.08
N ASP A 2 -4.68 -13.70 17.02
CA ASP A 2 -5.24 -12.46 17.58
C ASP A 2 -5.10 -12.37 19.12
N ALA A 3 -4.43 -13.33 19.74
CA ALA A 3 -4.23 -13.36 21.19
C ALA A 3 -3.22 -12.32 21.74
N ARG A 4 -2.87 -11.27 20.97
CA ARG A 4 -1.82 -10.30 21.34
C ARG A 4 -2.32 -8.89 21.63
N VAL A 5 -3.55 -8.55 21.26
CA VAL A 5 -4.08 -7.19 21.40
C VAL A 5 -5.27 -7.25 22.36
N PRO A 6 -5.21 -6.59 23.53
CA PRO A 6 -6.34 -6.51 24.44
C PRO A 6 -7.55 -5.87 23.75
N ASP A 7 -8.77 -6.30 24.09
CA ASP A 7 -9.98 -5.77 23.45
C ASP A 7 -10.11 -4.24 23.60
N ALA A 8 -9.66 -3.70 24.74
CA ALA A 8 -9.64 -2.27 25.02
C ALA A 8 -8.66 -1.46 24.14
N ALA A 9 -7.76 -2.10 23.38
CA ALA A 9 -6.84 -1.44 22.47
C ALA A 9 -7.40 -1.26 21.05
N TRP A 10 -8.58 -1.83 20.76
CA TRP A 10 -9.25 -1.59 19.49
C TRP A 10 -9.95 -0.23 19.51
N ILE A 11 -9.66 0.57 18.50
CA ILE A 11 -10.35 1.84 18.27
C ILE A 11 -11.57 1.53 17.39
N GLU A 12 -12.73 2.04 17.79
CA GLU A 12 -13.94 1.92 16.99
C GLU A 12 -13.74 2.56 15.61
N ALA A 13 -14.17 1.85 14.56
CA ALA A 13 -14.09 2.39 13.21
C ALA A 13 -14.94 3.66 13.12
N PRO A 14 -14.43 4.74 12.49
CA PRO A 14 -15.23 5.94 12.32
C PRO A 14 -16.50 5.62 11.52
N PRO A 15 -17.65 6.25 11.83
CA PRO A 15 -18.90 6.00 11.13
C PRO A 15 -18.78 6.35 9.65
N GLY A 16 -19.38 5.52 8.80
CA GLY A 16 -19.42 5.69 7.34
C GLY A 16 -18.90 4.47 6.58
N PRO A 17 -18.90 4.53 5.22
CA PRO A 17 -18.38 3.44 4.41
C PRO A 17 -16.88 3.27 4.63
N ALA A 18 -16.43 2.02 4.66
CA ALA A 18 -15.01 1.69 4.70
C ALA A 18 -14.29 2.37 3.53
N ARG A 19 -13.36 3.27 3.86
CA ARG A 19 -12.52 3.92 2.86
C ARG A 19 -11.38 2.97 2.51
N THR A 20 -11.64 2.05 1.59
CA THR A 20 -10.59 1.16 1.08
C THR A 20 -9.76 1.94 0.06
N PRO A 21 -8.48 2.20 0.33
CA PRO A 21 -7.62 2.87 -0.64
C PRO A 21 -7.32 1.94 -1.83
N ASP A 22 -7.28 2.52 -3.03
CA ASP A 22 -6.75 1.88 -4.23
C ASP A 22 -5.22 1.75 -4.08
N LEU A 23 -4.76 0.56 -3.72
CA LEU A 23 -3.36 0.31 -3.38
C LEU A 23 -2.49 0.27 -4.64
N GLU A 24 -3.07 -0.17 -5.75
CA GLU A 24 -2.48 -0.28 -7.07
C GLU A 24 -2.14 1.11 -7.59
N ALA A 25 -3.08 2.05 -7.49
CA ALA A 25 -2.88 3.45 -7.82
C ALA A 25 -1.88 4.13 -6.87
N LEU A 26 -1.94 3.83 -5.56
CA LEU A 26 -1.03 4.41 -4.57
C LEU A 26 0.41 3.92 -4.73
N ALA A 27 0.63 2.67 -5.13
CA ALA A 27 1.96 2.11 -5.38
C ALA A 27 2.72 2.89 -6.48
N ASN A 28 1.98 3.43 -7.45
CA ASN A 28 2.53 4.15 -8.61
C ASN A 28 2.11 5.63 -8.67
N VAL A 29 1.69 6.21 -7.54
CA VAL A 29 1.15 7.57 -7.51
C VAL A 29 2.21 8.61 -7.88
N ARG A 30 1.84 9.49 -8.83
CA ARG A 30 2.64 10.63 -9.29
C ARG A 30 2.41 11.85 -8.40
N SER A 31 3.30 12.84 -8.48
CA SER A 31 3.29 14.01 -7.58
C SER A 31 1.99 14.82 -7.60
N SER A 32 1.39 15.06 -8.77
CA SER A 32 0.14 15.84 -8.85
C SER A 32 -1.06 15.09 -8.27
N PRO A 33 -1.36 13.84 -8.70
CA PRO A 33 -2.39 13.01 -8.06
C PRO A 33 -2.16 12.82 -6.55
N TYR A 34 -0.91 12.66 -6.12
CA TYR A 34 -0.57 12.54 -4.70
C TYR A 34 -0.99 13.79 -3.91
N ARG A 35 -0.64 14.98 -4.39
CA ARG A 35 -0.99 16.24 -3.72
C ARG A 35 -2.50 16.45 -3.64
N ALA A 36 -3.25 16.07 -4.67
CA ALA A 36 -4.71 16.12 -4.64
C ALA A 36 -5.28 15.15 -3.59
N PHE A 37 -4.79 13.91 -3.57
CA PHE A 37 -5.23 12.88 -2.63
C PHE A 37 -4.99 13.26 -1.16
N VAL A 38 -3.85 13.86 -0.83
CA VAL A 38 -3.49 14.13 0.58
C VAL A 38 -3.89 15.53 1.07
N ARG A 39 -4.35 16.44 0.20
CA ARG A 39 -4.47 17.88 0.44
C ARG A 39 -5.12 18.22 1.80
N ASP A 40 -6.27 17.63 2.05
CA ASP A 40 -7.13 17.95 3.19
C ASP A 40 -7.11 16.85 4.26
N THR A 41 -6.00 16.10 4.32
CA THR A 41 -5.85 14.95 5.20
C THR A 41 -4.59 15.05 6.06
N ALA A 42 -4.57 14.33 7.18
CA ALA A 42 -3.36 14.17 7.99
C ALA A 42 -2.23 13.47 7.21
N LEU A 43 -2.55 12.76 6.12
CA LEU A 43 -1.58 12.06 5.27
C LEU A 43 -0.62 13.00 4.55
N ARG A 44 -0.91 14.32 4.44
CA ARG A 44 -0.02 15.28 3.78
C ARG A 44 1.39 15.31 4.38
N ARG A 45 1.53 14.88 5.64
CA ARG A 45 2.80 14.82 6.37
C ARG A 45 3.67 13.63 5.96
N ILE A 46 3.10 12.64 5.30
CA ILE A 46 3.82 11.46 4.81
C ILE A 46 4.50 11.85 3.48
N PRO A 47 5.77 11.49 3.25
CA PRO A 47 6.37 11.67 1.94
C PRO A 47 5.76 10.71 0.90
N ARG A 48 5.59 11.17 -0.35
CA ARG A 48 5.04 10.34 -1.46
C ARG A 48 5.75 8.99 -1.60
N ARG A 49 7.08 8.98 -1.48
CA ARG A 49 7.90 7.76 -1.52
C ARG A 49 7.46 6.75 -0.47
N SER A 50 7.26 7.21 0.76
CA SER A 50 6.82 6.37 1.88
C SER A 50 5.41 5.84 1.65
N MET A 51 4.52 6.64 1.04
CA MET A 51 3.18 6.19 0.66
C MET A 51 3.23 5.04 -0.36
N ARG A 52 4.00 5.21 -1.45
CA ARG A 52 4.20 4.18 -2.47
C ARG A 52 4.75 2.88 -1.88
N ARG A 53 5.80 3.00 -1.05
CA ARG A 53 6.42 1.85 -0.37
C ARG A 53 5.40 1.12 0.50
N ASN A 54 4.62 1.86 1.30
CA ASN A 54 3.63 1.26 2.19
C ASN A 54 2.48 0.60 1.41
N ALA A 55 2.08 1.16 0.26
CA ALA A 55 1.09 0.53 -0.62
C ALA A 55 1.59 -0.81 -1.16
N LEU A 56 2.86 -0.91 -1.59
CA LEU A 56 3.48 -2.17 -2.02
C LEU A 56 3.55 -3.20 -0.88
N LEU A 57 3.91 -2.78 0.32
CA LEU A 57 3.90 -3.66 1.49
C LEU A 57 2.48 -4.16 1.81
N ALA A 58 1.47 -3.30 1.67
CA ALA A 58 0.07 -3.67 1.87
C ALA A 58 -0.41 -4.65 0.79
N LEU A 59 -0.03 -4.48 -0.48
CA LEU A 59 -0.29 -5.46 -1.55
C LEU A 59 0.32 -6.82 -1.21
N GLY A 60 1.56 -6.86 -0.75
CA GLY A 60 2.23 -8.10 -0.31
C GLY A 60 1.65 -8.77 0.94
N ASN A 61 0.74 -8.08 1.66
CA ASN A 61 0.05 -8.62 2.83
C ASN A 61 -1.36 -9.14 2.50
N ARG A 62 -1.90 -8.86 1.31
CA ARG A 62 -3.19 -9.41 0.88
C ARG A 62 -3.06 -10.93 0.67
N ALA A 63 -4.17 -11.66 0.79
CA ALA A 63 -4.24 -13.10 0.54
C ALA A 63 -4.47 -13.43 -0.95
N GLY A 64 -3.90 -14.54 -1.43
CA GLY A 64 -4.02 -15.01 -2.81
C GLY A 64 -2.93 -14.47 -3.75
N PRO A 65 -2.93 -14.92 -5.02
CA PRO A 65 -1.99 -14.45 -6.04
C PRO A 65 -2.30 -13.01 -6.49
N LEU A 66 -1.30 -12.31 -7.02
CA LEU A 66 -1.50 -10.99 -7.63
C LEU A 66 -2.47 -11.08 -8.81
N ASP A 67 -3.52 -10.26 -8.76
CA ASP A 67 -4.40 -10.07 -9.92
C ASP A 67 -3.70 -9.27 -11.03
N ALA A 68 -4.40 -9.06 -12.16
CA ALA A 68 -3.81 -8.37 -13.31
C ALA A 68 -3.46 -6.89 -13.03
N ALA A 69 -4.23 -6.20 -12.19
CA ALA A 69 -3.97 -4.79 -11.85
C ALA A 69 -2.82 -4.68 -10.84
N GLU A 70 -2.84 -5.51 -9.81
CA GLU A 70 -1.78 -5.60 -8.81
C GLU A 70 -0.45 -6.01 -9.43
N ARG A 71 -0.47 -7.00 -10.35
CA ARG A 71 0.73 -7.44 -11.09
C ARG A 71 1.36 -6.31 -11.89
N ARG A 72 0.55 -5.57 -12.67
CA ARG A 72 1.04 -4.40 -13.42
C ARG A 72 1.63 -3.34 -12.48
N ALA A 73 0.99 -3.10 -11.33
CA ALA A 73 1.47 -2.12 -10.37
C ALA A 73 2.81 -2.55 -9.74
N VAL A 74 2.97 -3.84 -9.43
CA VAL A 74 4.22 -4.42 -8.92
C VAL A 74 5.32 -4.39 -9.99
N ASP A 75 5.04 -4.82 -11.23
CA ASP A 75 5.98 -4.79 -12.34
C ASP A 75 6.54 -3.38 -12.59
N GLN A 76 5.65 -2.38 -12.59
CA GLN A 76 6.07 -0.99 -12.75
C GLN A 76 6.97 -0.53 -11.59
N ALA A 77 6.67 -0.95 -10.36
CA ALA A 77 7.47 -0.58 -9.19
C ALA A 77 8.82 -1.32 -9.11
N GLU A 78 8.92 -2.53 -9.70
CA GLU A 78 10.20 -3.24 -9.83
C GLU A 78 11.16 -2.54 -10.80
N ALA A 79 10.62 -1.83 -11.79
CA ALA A 79 11.39 -1.01 -12.73
C ALA A 79 11.71 0.41 -12.20
N ASP A 80 11.35 0.75 -10.96
CA ASP A 80 11.59 2.08 -10.40
C ASP A 80 13.08 2.29 -10.06
N ASP A 81 13.57 3.52 -10.30
CA ASP A 81 14.94 3.92 -9.99
C ASP A 81 15.23 3.90 -8.48
N ASP A 82 14.21 4.13 -7.65
CA ASP A 82 14.33 4.14 -6.20
C ASP A 82 14.49 2.71 -5.64
N PRO A 83 15.65 2.38 -5.03
CA PRO A 83 15.92 1.03 -4.54
C PRO A 83 14.95 0.58 -3.44
N GLN A 84 14.38 1.51 -2.65
CA GLN A 84 13.41 1.14 -1.62
C GLN A 84 12.05 0.78 -2.20
N ILE A 85 11.66 1.39 -3.31
CA ILE A 85 10.42 1.05 -4.02
C ILE A 85 10.58 -0.31 -4.68
N ARG A 86 11.69 -0.50 -5.41
CA ARG A 86 12.01 -1.78 -6.05
C ARG A 86 12.06 -2.94 -5.06
N ALA A 87 12.74 -2.78 -3.92
CA ALA A 87 12.81 -3.82 -2.88
C ALA A 87 11.43 -4.14 -2.27
N ALA A 88 10.57 -3.13 -2.08
CA ALA A 88 9.21 -3.36 -1.58
C ALA A 88 8.34 -4.10 -2.62
N ALA A 89 8.51 -3.80 -3.91
CA ALA A 89 7.81 -4.47 -4.99
C ALA A 89 8.22 -5.95 -5.11
N GLN A 90 9.52 -6.23 -5.11
CA GLN A 90 10.07 -7.60 -5.12
C GLN A 90 9.56 -8.42 -3.94
N ARG A 91 9.51 -7.82 -2.74
CA ARG A 91 8.94 -8.47 -1.55
C ARG A 91 7.45 -8.79 -1.73
N ALA A 92 6.68 -7.87 -2.30
CA ALA A 92 5.26 -8.08 -2.55
C ALA A 92 5.04 -9.25 -3.52
N ARG A 93 5.78 -9.29 -4.63
CA ARG A 93 5.80 -10.40 -5.59
C ARG A 93 6.14 -11.72 -4.90
N GLN A 94 7.27 -11.78 -4.19
CA GLN A 94 7.71 -12.99 -3.51
C GLN A 94 6.66 -13.54 -2.55
N ARG A 95 5.97 -12.68 -1.79
CA ARG A 95 4.95 -13.11 -0.83
C ARG A 95 3.67 -13.63 -1.46
N ARG A 96 3.33 -13.15 -2.66
CA ARG A 96 2.06 -13.42 -3.33
C ARG A 96 2.17 -14.53 -4.37
N GLU A 97 3.39 -14.81 -4.86
CA GLU A 97 3.64 -15.77 -5.93
C GLU A 97 4.62 -16.89 -5.54
N GLY A 98 5.41 -16.68 -4.49
CA GLY A 98 6.36 -17.67 -3.97
C GLY A 98 5.91 -18.34 -2.67
N GLY A 99 4.64 -18.19 -2.29
CA GLY A 99 4.02 -18.78 -1.10
C GLY A 99 3.00 -19.85 -1.46
#